data_AF-A0A2N3F8W5-F1
#
_entry.id   AF-A0A2N3F8W5-F1
#
_cell.length_a   1.000
_cell.length_b   1.000
_cell.length_c   1.000
_cell.angle_alpha   90.00
_cell.angle_beta   90.00
_cell.angle_gamma   90.00
#
_symmetry.space_group_name_H-M   'P 1'
#
loop_
_entity.id
_entity.type
_entity.pdbx_description
1 polymer ?
#
loop_
_entity_poly.entity_id
_entity_poly.type
_entity_poly.pdbx_seq_one_letter_code
_entity_poly.pdbx_strand_id
1 'polypeptide(L)'
;PTFDHLFANASGRVIVASFASHVHRVQQVIDAAHNHGRRVAFVGRSMVRNMGIAAELGFLKVPDGILIDPKKADQLPPEKVVFMSTGSQGEPMAALSRMANKDHKVEVTPNDLVILSSSLIPGNENAVFRVINGLMRIGATVVHQSNARVHVSGHASAGELLYCYNIVRPKNVMPIHGEVRHLLANGTLAIKTGIPRDRIMFAENGVVIDMKDGKAKVVGAIEFHNMYVDGSSVGELTEAELKDRRILADEGFVSVFVVMDSSNGRVISGPEIHAKGIAEDDSVFDAIMPELKKALEEAAKTGSTDNHQLQQVMRRVVGRFVGTKLRRRPMIIPIVIDA
;
A
#
# COMPACT_ATOMS: atom_id res chain seq x y z
N PRO A 1 5.46 -16.63 -26.52
CA PRO A 1 6.93 -16.69 -26.71
C PRO A 1 7.74 -16.77 -25.39
N THR A 2 7.68 -15.76 -24.51
CA THR A 2 8.49 -15.78 -23.27
C THR A 2 8.04 -16.86 -22.29
N PHE A 3 6.73 -17.04 -22.08
CA PHE A 3 6.24 -18.10 -21.19
C PHE A 3 6.58 -19.49 -21.72
N ASP A 4 6.35 -19.79 -23.00
CA ASP A 4 6.75 -21.08 -23.59
C ASP A 4 8.23 -21.37 -23.36
N HIS A 5 9.12 -20.40 -23.62
CA HIS A 5 10.56 -20.58 -23.40
C HIS A 5 10.90 -20.85 -21.93
N LEU A 6 10.27 -20.13 -21.00
CA LEU A 6 10.48 -20.35 -19.57
C LEU A 6 9.95 -21.72 -19.11
N PHE A 7 8.81 -22.15 -19.64
CA PHE A 7 8.19 -23.43 -19.29
C PHE A 7 8.94 -24.63 -19.88
N ALA A 8 9.49 -24.48 -21.09
CA ALA A 8 10.34 -25.47 -21.74
C ALA A 8 11.63 -25.74 -20.95
N ASN A 9 12.25 -24.69 -20.39
CA ASN A 9 13.52 -24.77 -19.68
C ASN A 9 13.38 -25.06 -18.17
N ALA A 10 12.16 -25.03 -17.63
CA ALA A 10 11.93 -25.29 -16.21
C ALA A 10 12.05 -26.78 -15.89
N SER A 11 13.04 -27.17 -15.08
CA SER A 11 13.24 -28.55 -14.63
C SER A 11 12.33 -28.95 -13.46
N GLY A 12 11.87 -27.98 -12.67
CA GLY A 12 10.95 -28.20 -11.54
C GLY A 12 9.56 -27.59 -11.77
N ARG A 13 8.90 -27.24 -10.65
CA ARG A 13 7.58 -26.60 -10.68
C ARG A 13 7.72 -25.17 -11.15
N VAL A 14 6.68 -24.66 -11.81
CA VAL A 14 6.63 -23.25 -12.21
C VAL A 14 5.59 -22.52 -11.36
N ILE A 15 5.98 -21.42 -10.72
CA ILE A 15 5.08 -20.57 -9.94
C ILE A 15 4.97 -19.24 -10.66
N VAL A 16 3.81 -18.93 -11.22
CA VAL A 16 3.56 -17.65 -11.88
C VAL A 16 2.70 -16.78 -10.97
N ALA A 17 3.22 -15.63 -10.56
CA ALA A 17 2.46 -14.64 -9.79
C ALA A 17 2.03 -13.48 -10.70
N SER A 18 0.75 -13.14 -10.67
CA SER A 18 0.21 -11.98 -11.42
C SER A 18 -1.05 -11.43 -10.75
N PHE A 19 -1.56 -10.32 -11.30
CA PHE A 19 -2.85 -9.77 -10.92
C PHE A 19 -3.97 -10.75 -11.28
N ALA A 20 -4.82 -11.10 -10.30
CA ALA A 20 -5.96 -11.99 -10.51
C ALA A 20 -7.01 -11.45 -11.49
N SER A 21 -6.99 -10.16 -11.80
CA SER A 21 -7.87 -9.54 -12.80
C SER A 21 -7.33 -9.65 -14.23
N HIS A 22 -6.07 -10.05 -14.43
CA HIS A 22 -5.47 -10.09 -15.76
C HIS A 22 -5.77 -11.42 -16.48
N VAL A 23 -7.03 -11.64 -16.86
CA VAL A 23 -7.53 -12.88 -17.49
C VAL A 23 -6.69 -13.32 -18.68
N HIS A 24 -6.34 -12.41 -19.60
CA HIS A 24 -5.51 -12.75 -20.77
C HIS A 24 -4.11 -13.25 -20.40
N ARG A 25 -3.52 -12.76 -19.30
CA ARG A 25 -2.23 -13.26 -18.82
C ARG A 25 -2.38 -14.68 -18.27
N VAL A 26 -3.45 -14.93 -17.52
CA VAL A 26 -3.73 -16.28 -17.02
C VAL A 26 -3.99 -17.25 -18.18
N GLN A 27 -4.72 -16.82 -19.22
CA GLN A 27 -4.91 -17.61 -20.44
C GLN A 27 -3.56 -18.01 -21.06
N GLN A 28 -2.63 -17.05 -21.25
CA GLN A 28 -1.29 -17.34 -21.79
C GLN A 28 -0.52 -18.35 -20.95
N VAL A 29 -0.68 -18.32 -19.62
CA VAL A 29 -0.07 -19.29 -18.69
C VAL A 29 -0.72 -20.67 -18.83
N ILE A 30 -2.05 -20.74 -18.97
CA ILE A 30 -2.79 -21.98 -19.20
C ILE A 30 -2.38 -22.60 -20.54
N ASP A 31 -2.30 -21.80 -21.60
CA ASP A 31 -1.91 -22.27 -22.94
C ASP A 31 -0.48 -22.81 -22.92
N ALA A 32 0.46 -22.08 -22.31
CA ALA A 32 1.83 -22.55 -22.14
C ALA A 32 1.91 -23.84 -21.29
N ALA A 33 1.14 -23.92 -20.21
CA ALA A 33 1.06 -25.14 -19.40
C ALA A 33 0.54 -26.32 -20.23
N HIS A 34 -0.52 -26.11 -21.02
CA HIS A 34 -1.10 -27.13 -21.89
C HIS A 34 -0.08 -27.65 -22.91
N ASN A 35 0.59 -26.74 -23.61
CA ASN A 35 1.58 -27.05 -24.64
C ASN A 35 2.78 -27.84 -24.10
N HIS A 36 3.15 -27.64 -22.84
CA HIS A 36 4.24 -28.36 -22.17
C HIS A 36 3.76 -29.55 -21.33
N GLY A 37 2.48 -29.95 -21.45
CA GLY A 37 1.90 -31.08 -20.73
C GLY A 37 1.96 -30.92 -19.21
N ARG A 38 1.81 -29.69 -18.72
CA ARG A 38 1.75 -29.34 -17.30
C ARG A 38 0.31 -29.07 -16.85
N ARG A 39 0.05 -29.30 -15.58
CA ARG A 39 -1.22 -29.08 -14.89
C ARG A 39 -1.17 -27.79 -14.09
N VAL A 40 -2.28 -27.05 -14.06
CA VAL A 40 -2.34 -25.73 -13.42
C VAL A 40 -3.18 -25.78 -12.14
N ALA A 41 -2.63 -25.24 -11.05
CA ALA A 41 -3.31 -25.02 -9.79
C ALA A 41 -3.45 -23.52 -9.53
N PHE A 42 -4.68 -23.01 -9.37
CA PHE A 42 -4.90 -21.63 -8.94
C PHE A 42 -4.68 -21.49 -7.43
N VAL A 43 -3.88 -20.50 -7.05
CA VAL A 43 -3.54 -20.25 -5.64
C VAL A 43 -3.91 -18.82 -5.23
N GLY A 44 -4.79 -18.73 -4.23
CA GLY A 44 -5.30 -17.47 -3.69
C GLY A 44 -6.77 -17.24 -4.05
N ARG A 45 -7.54 -16.73 -3.07
CA ARG A 45 -9.00 -16.57 -3.17
C ARG A 45 -9.42 -15.74 -4.38
N SER A 46 -8.76 -14.61 -4.62
CA SER A 46 -9.07 -13.74 -5.78
C SER A 46 -8.75 -14.41 -7.11
N MET A 47 -7.69 -15.23 -7.19
CA MET A 47 -7.36 -15.95 -8.42
C MET A 47 -8.43 -16.99 -8.76
N VAL A 48 -8.80 -17.82 -7.78
CA VAL A 48 -9.86 -18.84 -7.95
C VAL A 48 -11.18 -18.18 -8.34
N ARG A 49 -11.60 -17.14 -7.61
CA ARG A 49 -12.87 -16.45 -7.87
C ARG A 49 -12.90 -15.79 -9.24
N ASN A 50 -11.90 -14.99 -9.58
CA ASN A 50 -11.90 -14.24 -10.84
C ASN A 50 -11.80 -15.17 -12.05
N MET A 51 -11.00 -16.24 -11.97
CA MET A 51 -10.88 -17.20 -13.07
C MET A 51 -12.12 -18.06 -13.23
N GLY A 52 -12.82 -18.40 -12.14
CA GLY A 52 -14.14 -19.04 -12.19
C GLY A 52 -15.14 -18.19 -12.96
N ILE A 53 -15.30 -16.92 -12.57
CA ILE A 53 -16.19 -15.97 -13.25
C ILE A 53 -15.77 -15.80 -14.72
N ALA A 54 -14.47 -15.67 -15.00
CA ALA A 54 -13.99 -15.50 -16.38
C ALA A 54 -14.26 -16.73 -17.26
N ALA A 55 -14.18 -17.95 -16.70
CA ALA A 55 -14.51 -19.17 -17.41
C ALA A 55 -16.02 -19.28 -17.67
N GLU A 56 -16.85 -18.99 -16.67
CA GLU A 56 -18.32 -18.97 -16.81
C GLU A 56 -18.79 -17.98 -17.88
N LEU A 57 -18.16 -16.81 -17.95
CA LEU A 57 -18.47 -15.78 -18.94
C LEU A 57 -17.78 -16.00 -20.30
N GLY A 58 -16.96 -17.05 -20.46
CA GLY A 58 -16.29 -17.39 -21.71
C GLY A 58 -15.06 -16.53 -22.05
N PHE A 59 -14.57 -15.70 -21.12
CA PHE A 59 -13.33 -14.93 -21.27
C PHE A 59 -12.06 -15.76 -21.04
N LEU A 60 -12.18 -16.88 -20.33
CA LEU A 60 -11.10 -17.82 -20.06
C LEU A 60 -11.47 -19.18 -20.64
N LYS A 61 -10.65 -19.67 -21.57
CA LYS A 61 -10.74 -21.02 -22.12
C LYS A 61 -9.86 -21.94 -21.31
N VAL A 62 -10.47 -22.95 -20.70
CA VAL A 62 -9.79 -23.91 -19.84
C VAL A 62 -9.85 -25.28 -20.53
N PRO A 63 -8.73 -25.79 -21.10
CA PRO A 63 -8.68 -27.14 -21.64
C PRO A 63 -9.09 -28.20 -20.61
N ASP A 64 -9.81 -29.22 -21.06
CA ASP A 64 -10.30 -30.28 -20.19
C ASP A 64 -9.16 -30.95 -19.44
N GLY A 65 -9.37 -31.10 -18.13
CA GLY A 65 -8.40 -31.73 -17.27
C GLY A 65 -7.05 -31.00 -17.21
N ILE A 66 -6.94 -29.70 -17.50
CA ILE A 66 -5.70 -28.95 -17.22
C ILE A 66 -5.62 -28.52 -15.75
N LEU A 67 -6.74 -28.11 -15.17
CA LEU A 67 -6.79 -27.63 -13.81
C LEU A 67 -6.69 -28.80 -12.81
N ILE A 68 -6.05 -28.53 -11.68
CA ILE A 68 -5.97 -29.42 -10.52
C ILE A 68 -6.21 -28.65 -9.23
N ASP A 69 -6.72 -29.34 -8.21
CA ASP A 69 -6.71 -28.81 -6.85
C ASP A 69 -5.25 -28.65 -6.39
N PRO A 70 -4.86 -27.50 -5.81
CA PRO A 70 -3.52 -27.30 -5.25
C PRO A 70 -3.05 -28.43 -4.32
N LYS A 71 -3.96 -29.10 -3.58
CA LYS A 71 -3.65 -30.23 -2.71
C LYS A 71 -3.20 -31.49 -3.47
N LYS A 72 -3.56 -31.60 -4.74
CA LYS A 72 -3.15 -32.73 -5.61
C LYS A 72 -1.84 -32.45 -6.33
N ALA A 73 -1.30 -31.24 -6.23
CA ALA A 73 -0.07 -30.86 -6.92
C ALA A 73 1.13 -31.70 -6.47
N ASP A 74 1.22 -32.02 -5.17
CA ASP A 74 2.33 -32.82 -4.61
C ASP A 74 2.28 -34.31 -5.03
N GLN A 75 1.20 -34.76 -5.66
CA GLN A 75 1.06 -36.12 -6.19
C GLN A 75 1.59 -36.24 -7.62
N LEU A 76 1.93 -35.12 -8.26
CA LEU A 76 2.45 -35.08 -9.62
C LEU A 76 3.96 -34.85 -9.61
N PRO A 77 4.68 -35.30 -10.65
CA PRO A 77 6.07 -34.94 -10.85
C PRO A 77 6.24 -33.39 -10.87
N PRO A 78 7.27 -32.82 -10.22
CA PRO A 78 7.47 -31.36 -10.13
C PRO A 78 7.39 -30.64 -11.47
N GLU A 79 7.99 -31.20 -12.51
CA GLU A 79 8.02 -30.67 -13.88
C GLU A 79 6.64 -30.69 -14.58
N LYS A 80 5.63 -31.30 -13.96
CA LYS A 80 4.25 -31.33 -14.45
C LYS A 80 3.34 -30.34 -13.75
N VAL A 81 3.85 -29.51 -12.84
CA VAL A 81 3.04 -28.61 -12.01
C VAL A 81 3.32 -27.14 -12.32
N VAL A 82 2.23 -26.38 -12.42
CA VAL A 82 2.22 -24.91 -12.50
C VAL A 82 1.30 -24.37 -11.41
N PHE A 83 1.80 -23.49 -10.56
CA PHE A 83 0.98 -22.71 -9.63
C PHE A 83 0.76 -21.31 -10.19
N MET A 84 -0.49 -20.96 -10.45
CA MET A 84 -0.88 -19.60 -10.84
C MET A 84 -1.40 -18.86 -9.61
N SER A 85 -0.59 -17.92 -9.10
CA SER A 85 -0.70 -17.39 -7.74
C SER A 85 -0.98 -15.87 -7.71
N THR A 86 -1.55 -15.43 -6.60
CA THR A 86 -1.61 -14.01 -6.20
C THR A 86 -0.35 -13.56 -5.46
N GLY A 87 -0.20 -12.24 -5.24
CA GLY A 87 0.88 -11.69 -4.41
C GLY A 87 2.06 -11.14 -5.20
N SER A 88 1.82 -10.72 -6.44
CA SER A 88 2.87 -10.20 -7.31
C SER A 88 3.34 -8.78 -6.92
N GLN A 89 2.65 -8.11 -5.98
CA GLN A 89 3.04 -6.82 -5.41
C GLN A 89 3.62 -6.95 -3.99
N GLY A 90 3.90 -8.17 -3.52
CA GLY A 90 4.49 -8.40 -2.20
C GLY A 90 3.53 -8.17 -1.04
N GLU A 91 2.21 -8.23 -1.29
CA GLU A 91 1.19 -8.11 -0.25
C GLU A 91 1.42 -9.21 0.81
N PRO A 92 1.62 -8.89 2.10
CA PRO A 92 2.11 -9.86 3.09
C PRO A 92 1.25 -11.12 3.22
N MET A 93 -0.07 -10.97 3.12
CA MET A 93 -1.04 -12.05 3.26
C MET A 93 -1.36 -12.78 1.95
N ALA A 94 -0.80 -12.34 0.82
CA ALA A 94 -1.02 -12.99 -0.46
C ALA A 94 -0.20 -14.28 -0.59
N ALA A 95 -0.63 -15.14 -1.51
CA ALA A 95 -0.11 -16.50 -1.62
C ALA A 95 1.40 -16.54 -1.85
N LEU A 96 1.95 -15.75 -2.78
CA LEU A 96 3.39 -15.74 -3.05
C LEU A 96 4.21 -15.26 -1.84
N SER A 97 3.79 -14.21 -1.15
CA SER A 97 4.50 -13.69 0.03
C SER A 97 4.55 -14.72 1.15
N ARG A 98 3.43 -15.41 1.38
CA ARG A 98 3.33 -16.50 2.34
C ARG A 98 4.21 -17.70 1.97
N MET A 99 4.28 -18.05 0.68
CA MET A 99 5.21 -19.06 0.15
C MET A 99 6.67 -18.68 0.41
N ALA A 100 7.05 -17.43 0.13
CA ALA A 100 8.41 -16.92 0.36
C ALA A 100 8.82 -16.93 1.85
N ASN A 101 7.86 -16.76 2.75
CA ASN A 101 8.06 -16.79 4.20
C ASN A 101 7.89 -18.20 4.82
N LYS A 102 7.67 -19.25 4.01
CA LYS A 102 7.37 -20.62 4.48
C LYS A 102 6.13 -20.72 5.39
N ASP A 103 5.19 -19.79 5.24
CA ASP A 103 3.87 -19.80 5.89
C ASP A 103 2.79 -20.12 4.86
N HIS A 104 2.98 -21.12 4.01
CA HIS A 104 1.96 -21.51 3.04
C HIS A 104 1.99 -23.02 2.84
N LYS A 105 0.83 -23.62 2.53
CA LYS A 105 0.72 -25.08 2.29
C LYS A 105 1.56 -25.54 1.09
N VAL A 106 1.74 -24.65 0.12
CA VAL A 106 2.69 -24.86 -0.98
C VAL A 106 4.02 -24.31 -0.53
N GLU A 107 5.00 -25.19 -0.35
CA GLU A 107 6.37 -24.82 0.00
C GLU A 107 7.21 -24.66 -1.27
N VAL A 108 8.01 -23.61 -1.34
CA VAL A 108 8.96 -23.37 -2.45
C VAL A 108 10.23 -24.17 -2.21
N THR A 109 10.81 -24.71 -3.28
CA THR A 109 12.02 -25.53 -3.26
C THR A 109 13.10 -24.91 -4.17
N PRO A 110 14.39 -25.29 -4.02
CA PRO A 110 15.47 -24.77 -4.86
C PRO A 110 15.29 -25.01 -6.38
N ASN A 111 14.54 -26.04 -6.76
CA ASN A 111 14.33 -26.39 -8.17
C ASN A 111 13.15 -25.65 -8.82
N ASP A 112 12.44 -24.80 -8.06
CA ASP A 112 11.29 -24.09 -8.60
C ASP A 112 11.71 -22.86 -9.42
N LEU A 113 10.96 -22.62 -10.49
CA LEU A 113 11.01 -21.39 -11.25
C LEU A 113 9.84 -20.48 -10.83
N VAL A 114 10.15 -19.31 -10.28
CA VAL A 114 9.16 -18.30 -9.90
C VAL A 114 9.17 -17.15 -10.90
N ILE A 115 8.01 -16.85 -11.50
CA ILE A 115 7.83 -15.80 -12.49
C ILE A 115 6.91 -14.72 -11.90
N LEU A 116 7.46 -13.53 -11.61
CA LEU A 116 6.68 -12.36 -11.26
C LEU A 116 6.21 -11.66 -12.54
N SER A 117 5.00 -11.99 -12.97
CA SER A 117 4.39 -11.47 -14.19
C SER A 117 3.58 -10.18 -13.93
N SER A 118 4.21 -9.22 -13.26
CA SER A 118 3.70 -7.87 -13.03
C SER A 118 4.84 -6.86 -13.01
N SER A 119 4.54 -5.61 -13.35
CA SER A 119 5.40 -4.48 -12.99
C SER A 119 5.28 -4.16 -11.50
N LEU A 120 6.28 -3.46 -10.99
CA LEU A 120 6.20 -2.84 -9.66
C LEU A 120 5.23 -1.65 -9.74
N ILE A 121 4.22 -1.63 -8.88
CA ILE A 121 3.45 -0.41 -8.64
C ILE A 121 4.28 0.50 -7.72
N PRO A 122 4.43 1.80 -8.03
CA PRO A 122 5.15 2.74 -7.18
C PRO A 122 4.70 2.67 -5.72
N GLY A 123 5.64 2.52 -4.80
CA GLY A 123 5.41 2.34 -3.36
C GLY A 123 5.48 0.89 -2.87
N ASN A 124 5.39 -0.10 -3.77
CA ASN A 124 5.44 -1.52 -3.41
C ASN A 124 6.83 -2.15 -3.58
N GLU A 125 7.85 -1.39 -3.95
CA GLU A 125 9.17 -1.90 -4.31
C GLU A 125 9.80 -2.70 -3.17
N ASN A 126 9.79 -2.14 -1.96
CA ASN A 126 10.33 -2.80 -0.78
C ASN A 126 9.60 -4.13 -0.47
N ALA A 127 8.28 -4.18 -0.66
CA ALA A 127 7.50 -5.38 -0.40
C ALA A 127 7.83 -6.48 -1.42
N VAL A 128 7.88 -6.14 -2.70
CA VAL A 128 8.26 -7.07 -3.78
C VAL A 128 9.69 -7.57 -3.59
N PHE A 129 10.66 -6.69 -3.29
CA PHE A 129 12.05 -7.10 -3.08
C PHE A 129 12.22 -8.01 -1.88
N ARG A 130 11.45 -7.83 -0.79
CA ARG A 130 11.44 -8.78 0.33
C ARG A 130 10.99 -10.17 -0.11
N VAL A 131 9.95 -10.27 -0.94
CA VAL A 131 9.48 -11.55 -1.48
C VAL A 131 10.54 -12.18 -2.38
N ILE A 132 11.12 -11.41 -3.31
CA ILE A 132 12.20 -11.89 -4.19
C ILE A 132 13.37 -12.43 -3.37
N ASN A 133 13.84 -11.66 -2.39
CA ASN A 133 14.93 -12.08 -1.51
C ASN A 133 14.59 -13.35 -0.71
N GLY A 134 13.36 -13.49 -0.22
CA GLY A 134 12.89 -14.69 0.46
C GLY A 134 12.92 -15.93 -0.44
N LEU A 135 12.42 -15.80 -1.67
CA LEU A 135 12.42 -16.88 -2.67
C LEU A 135 13.85 -17.27 -3.10
N MET A 136 14.70 -16.28 -3.36
CA MET A 136 16.10 -16.52 -3.72
C MET A 136 16.89 -17.14 -2.57
N ARG A 137 16.59 -16.78 -1.31
CA ARG A 137 17.20 -17.39 -0.12
C ARG A 137 16.86 -18.88 0.01
N ILE A 138 15.68 -19.30 -0.46
CA ILE A 138 15.29 -20.71 -0.54
C ILE A 138 16.07 -21.44 -1.66
N GLY A 139 16.64 -20.70 -2.61
CA GLY A 139 17.38 -21.23 -3.76
C GLY A 139 16.55 -21.29 -5.05
N ALA A 140 15.31 -20.80 -5.04
CA ALA A 140 14.46 -20.79 -6.23
C ALA A 140 14.98 -19.82 -7.29
N THR A 141 14.77 -20.16 -8.56
CA THR A 141 15.10 -19.26 -9.68
C THR A 141 13.99 -18.24 -9.85
N VAL A 142 14.32 -16.94 -9.80
CA VAL A 142 13.32 -15.86 -9.86
C VAL A 142 13.46 -15.04 -11.15
N VAL A 143 12.37 -14.96 -11.91
CA VAL A 143 12.25 -14.17 -13.14
C VAL A 143 11.25 -13.04 -12.92
N HIS A 144 11.64 -11.82 -13.28
CA HIS A 144 10.82 -10.62 -13.12
C HIS A 144 11.14 -9.60 -14.22
N GLN A 145 10.37 -8.50 -14.29
CA GLN A 145 10.44 -7.55 -15.41
C GLN A 145 11.86 -7.01 -15.72
N SER A 146 12.74 -6.90 -14.72
CA SER A 146 14.09 -6.36 -14.95
C SER A 146 15.04 -7.34 -15.66
N ASN A 147 14.78 -8.64 -15.57
CA ASN A 147 15.65 -9.68 -16.16
C ASN A 147 15.00 -10.45 -17.32
N ALA A 148 13.67 -10.34 -17.49
CA ALA A 148 12.97 -10.91 -18.64
C ALA A 148 11.71 -10.12 -19.01
N ARG A 149 11.32 -10.20 -20.29
CA ARG A 149 10.06 -9.63 -20.80
C ARG A 149 8.85 -10.50 -20.44
N VAL A 150 8.51 -10.54 -19.15
CA VAL A 150 7.39 -11.32 -18.58
C VAL A 150 6.17 -10.48 -18.21
N HIS A 151 6.22 -9.17 -18.47
CA HIS A 151 5.13 -8.24 -18.25
C HIS A 151 5.14 -7.13 -19.29
N VAL A 152 3.95 -6.61 -19.58
CA VAL A 152 3.71 -5.39 -20.35
C VAL A 152 2.63 -4.60 -19.62
N SER A 153 2.72 -3.27 -19.67
CA SER A 153 1.73 -2.37 -19.09
C SER A 153 0.34 -2.60 -19.70
N GLY A 154 -0.71 -2.46 -18.90
CA GLY A 154 -2.09 -2.38 -19.39
C GLY A 154 -2.47 -0.99 -19.92
N HIS A 155 -1.58 -0.01 -19.80
CA HIS A 155 -1.78 1.37 -20.25
C HIS A 155 -0.91 1.69 -21.46
N ALA A 156 -1.50 2.43 -22.41
CA ALA A 156 -0.87 2.90 -23.63
C ALA A 156 0.38 3.76 -23.35
N SER A 157 1.47 3.46 -24.06
CA SER A 157 2.68 4.29 -24.07
C SER A 157 2.53 5.49 -25.00
N ALA A 158 3.50 6.40 -24.98
CA ALA A 158 3.45 7.63 -25.77
C ALA A 158 3.14 7.42 -27.28
N GLY A 159 3.71 6.38 -27.90
CA GLY A 159 3.44 6.05 -29.30
C GLY A 159 1.99 5.66 -29.57
N GLU A 160 1.39 4.84 -28.70
CA GLU A 160 -0.02 4.42 -28.81
C GLU A 160 -0.98 5.58 -28.53
N LEU A 161 -0.63 6.47 -27.59
CA LEU A 161 -1.40 7.70 -27.33
C LEU A 161 -1.36 8.65 -28.54
N LEU A 162 -0.20 8.86 -29.16
CA LEU A 162 -0.08 9.64 -30.40
C LEU A 162 -0.92 9.04 -31.53
N TYR A 163 -0.88 7.71 -31.67
CA TYR A 163 -1.69 7.00 -32.65
C TYR A 163 -3.20 7.23 -32.41
N CYS A 164 -3.65 7.11 -31.15
CA CYS A 164 -5.03 7.39 -30.75
C CYS A 164 -5.46 8.82 -31.11
N TYR A 165 -4.66 9.84 -30.78
CA TYR A 165 -4.97 11.23 -31.12
C TYR A 165 -5.07 11.46 -32.63
N ASN A 166 -4.22 10.81 -33.43
CA ASN A 166 -4.23 10.93 -34.89
C ASN A 166 -5.45 10.24 -35.54
N ILE A 167 -6.00 9.19 -34.92
CA ILE A 167 -7.25 8.54 -35.34
C ILE A 167 -8.45 9.41 -34.98
N VAL A 168 -8.54 9.80 -33.70
CA VAL A 168 -9.74 10.47 -33.15
C VAL A 168 -9.84 11.91 -33.66
N ARG A 169 -8.71 12.60 -33.86
CA ARG A 169 -8.63 14.01 -34.26
C ARG A 169 -9.54 14.92 -33.43
N PRO A 170 -9.42 14.90 -32.09
CA PRO A 170 -10.36 15.59 -31.22
C PRO A 170 -10.22 17.13 -31.33
N LYS A 171 -11.35 17.84 -31.20
CA LYS A 171 -11.38 19.31 -31.16
C LYS A 171 -10.87 19.90 -29.84
N ASN A 172 -11.00 19.15 -28.75
CA ASN A 172 -10.52 19.48 -27.41
C ASN A 172 -10.04 18.20 -26.73
N VAL A 173 -9.04 18.29 -25.85
CA VAL A 173 -8.47 17.15 -25.11
C VAL A 173 -8.45 17.47 -23.62
N MET A 174 -8.88 16.53 -22.80
CA MET A 174 -8.69 16.58 -21.35
C MET A 174 -7.92 15.32 -20.94
N PRO A 175 -6.61 15.42 -20.63
CA PRO A 175 -5.86 14.29 -20.10
C PRO A 175 -6.47 13.84 -18.76
N ILE A 176 -6.69 12.53 -18.61
CA ILE A 176 -7.24 11.92 -17.38
C ILE A 176 -6.37 10.72 -16.94
N HIS A 177 -6.68 10.17 -15.76
CA HIS A 177 -6.09 8.95 -15.21
C HIS A 177 -4.56 9.00 -15.08
N GLY A 178 -4.06 9.97 -14.29
CA GLY A 178 -2.66 10.04 -13.90
C GLY A 178 -2.38 11.22 -12.96
N GLU A 179 -1.24 11.17 -12.28
CA GLU A 179 -0.70 12.32 -11.54
C GLU A 179 -0.39 13.49 -12.48
N VAL A 180 -0.24 14.70 -11.92
CA VAL A 180 0.01 15.96 -12.67
C VAL A 180 1.07 15.80 -13.76
N ARG A 181 2.21 15.17 -13.45
CA ARG A 181 3.29 14.92 -14.44
C ARG A 181 2.84 14.09 -15.65
N HIS A 182 1.97 13.11 -15.44
CA HIS A 182 1.41 12.27 -16.52
C HIS A 182 0.41 13.06 -17.36
N LEU A 183 -0.45 13.85 -16.71
CA LEU A 183 -1.45 14.67 -17.39
C LEU A 183 -0.76 15.69 -18.30
N LEU A 184 0.25 16.40 -17.78
CA LEU A 184 1.07 17.35 -18.54
C LEU A 184 1.79 16.68 -19.73
N ALA A 185 2.39 15.51 -19.51
CA ALA A 185 3.05 14.76 -20.58
C ALA A 185 2.05 14.32 -21.67
N ASN A 186 0.89 13.81 -21.29
CA ASN A 186 -0.16 13.39 -22.23
C ASN A 186 -0.73 14.59 -23.02
N GLY A 187 -0.98 15.73 -22.36
CA GLY A 187 -1.35 16.97 -23.05
C GLY A 187 -0.27 17.40 -24.05
N THR A 188 1.00 17.27 -23.70
CA THR A 188 2.11 17.56 -24.63
C THR A 188 2.10 16.63 -25.86
N LEU A 189 1.71 15.36 -25.70
CA LEU A 189 1.52 14.44 -26.83
C LEU A 189 0.36 14.88 -27.74
N ALA A 190 -0.75 15.34 -27.16
CA ALA A 190 -1.86 15.90 -27.95
C ALA A 190 -1.44 17.14 -28.75
N ILE A 191 -0.62 18.04 -28.19
CA ILE A 191 -0.09 19.19 -28.94
C ILE A 191 0.70 18.73 -30.17
N LYS A 192 1.52 17.68 -30.01
CA LYS A 192 2.36 17.15 -31.09
C LYS A 192 1.57 16.59 -32.28
N THR A 193 0.28 16.27 -32.11
CA THR A 193 -0.60 15.83 -33.21
C THR A 193 -1.34 16.98 -33.89
N GLY A 194 -1.03 18.24 -33.54
CA GLY A 194 -1.59 19.44 -34.15
C GLY A 194 -2.78 20.04 -33.40
N ILE A 195 -3.12 19.52 -32.21
CA ILE A 195 -4.18 20.07 -31.37
C ILE A 195 -3.66 21.37 -30.71
N PRO A 196 -4.34 22.51 -30.89
CA PRO A 196 -3.91 23.76 -30.28
C PRO A 196 -3.87 23.69 -28.75
N ARG A 197 -2.87 24.33 -28.12
CA ARG A 197 -2.67 24.27 -26.67
C ARG A 197 -3.87 24.81 -25.88
N ASP A 198 -4.55 25.83 -26.38
CA ASP A 198 -5.77 26.40 -25.80
C ASP A 198 -6.98 25.46 -25.86
N ARG A 199 -6.86 24.32 -26.56
CA ARG A 199 -7.85 23.24 -26.63
C ARG A 199 -7.55 22.06 -25.71
N ILE A 200 -6.53 22.19 -24.87
CA ILE A 200 -6.14 21.17 -23.90
C ILE A 200 -6.53 21.63 -22.50
N MET A 201 -7.47 20.90 -21.90
CA MET A 201 -7.99 21.16 -20.56
C MET A 201 -7.18 20.35 -19.56
N PHE A 202 -6.26 20.99 -18.86
CA PHE A 202 -5.64 20.39 -17.67
C PHE A 202 -6.57 20.64 -16.48
N ALA A 203 -7.23 19.58 -16.02
CA ALA A 203 -8.22 19.65 -14.96
C ALA A 203 -7.78 18.77 -13.78
N GLU A 204 -7.94 19.30 -12.57
CA GLU A 204 -7.86 18.54 -11.33
C GLU A 204 -9.25 18.00 -10.97
N ASN A 205 -9.32 17.11 -9.97
CA ASN A 205 -10.59 16.64 -9.45
C ASN A 205 -11.47 17.85 -9.02
N GLY A 206 -12.77 17.78 -9.30
CA GLY A 206 -13.72 18.85 -8.99
C GLY A 206 -13.77 20.00 -10.00
N VAL A 207 -12.82 20.14 -10.94
CA VAL A 207 -12.89 21.19 -11.97
C VAL A 207 -14.04 20.91 -12.94
N VAL A 208 -14.86 21.93 -13.22
CA VAL A 208 -16.02 21.85 -14.12
C VAL A 208 -15.64 22.37 -15.50
N ILE A 209 -15.78 21.50 -16.51
CA ILE A 209 -15.56 21.84 -17.92
C ILE A 209 -16.91 21.95 -18.63
N ASP A 210 -17.24 23.14 -19.12
CA ASP A 210 -18.36 23.34 -20.05
C ASP A 210 -17.90 23.07 -21.47
N MET A 211 -18.74 22.38 -22.24
CA MET A 211 -18.51 22.10 -23.65
C MET A 211 -19.68 22.59 -24.48
N LYS A 212 -19.46 23.68 -25.20
CA LYS A 212 -20.47 24.32 -26.05
C LYS A 212 -19.90 24.64 -27.42
N ASP A 213 -20.66 24.34 -28.48
CA ASP A 213 -20.31 24.61 -29.88
C ASP A 213 -18.91 24.09 -30.27
N GLY A 214 -18.52 22.93 -29.73
CA GLY A 214 -17.21 22.31 -29.97
C GLY A 214 -16.03 23.03 -29.30
N LYS A 215 -16.28 23.90 -28.32
CA LYS A 215 -15.25 24.54 -27.49
C LYS A 215 -15.42 24.07 -26.04
N ALA A 216 -14.32 23.59 -25.46
CA ALA A 216 -14.25 23.29 -24.03
C ALA A 216 -13.67 24.47 -23.27
N LYS A 217 -14.23 24.80 -22.10
CA LYS A 217 -13.72 25.82 -21.19
C LYS A 217 -13.90 25.39 -19.75
N VAL A 218 -12.96 25.76 -18.89
CA VAL A 218 -13.15 25.72 -17.44
C VAL A 218 -14.18 26.79 -17.07
N VAL A 219 -15.25 26.40 -16.38
CA VAL A 219 -16.33 27.33 -15.96
C VAL A 219 -16.53 27.40 -14.45
N GLY A 220 -15.83 26.55 -13.70
CA GLY A 220 -15.89 26.57 -12.24
C GLY A 220 -15.21 25.37 -11.62
N ALA A 221 -15.44 25.19 -10.34
CA ALA A 221 -15.03 24.03 -9.57
C ALA A 221 -16.14 23.69 -8.57
N ILE A 222 -16.30 22.40 -8.30
CA ILE A 222 -17.12 21.90 -7.20
C ILE A 222 -16.23 21.44 -6.07
N GLU A 223 -16.69 21.67 -4.84
CA GLU A 223 -16.04 21.14 -3.66
C GLU A 223 -16.22 19.62 -3.61
N PHE A 224 -15.15 18.92 -3.25
CA PHE A 224 -15.16 17.49 -3.01
C PHE A 224 -14.20 17.19 -1.86
N HIS A 225 -14.44 16.07 -1.19
CA HIS A 225 -13.61 15.61 -0.10
C HIS A 225 -13.22 14.16 -0.32
N ASN A 226 -12.03 13.79 0.15
CA ASN A 226 -11.65 12.39 0.21
C ASN A 226 -12.52 11.70 1.27
N MET A 227 -13.15 10.60 0.89
CA MET A 227 -13.81 9.71 1.84
C MET A 227 -12.88 8.53 2.12
N TYR A 228 -12.44 8.42 3.37
CA TYR A 228 -11.63 7.32 3.84
C TYR A 228 -12.52 6.16 4.29
N VAL A 229 -12.05 4.93 4.10
CA VAL A 229 -12.76 3.70 4.52
C VAL A 229 -11.82 2.91 5.41
N ASP A 230 -12.27 2.61 6.63
CA ASP A 230 -11.53 1.84 7.63
C ASP A 230 -12.42 0.74 8.20
N GLY A 231 -12.22 -0.49 7.73
CA GLY A 231 -13.08 -1.63 8.09
C GLY A 231 -14.54 -1.41 7.67
N SER A 232 -15.44 -1.37 8.65
CA SER A 232 -16.87 -1.09 8.45
C SER A 232 -17.20 0.41 8.46
N SER A 233 -16.26 1.27 8.85
CA SER A 233 -16.46 2.71 8.89
C SER A 233 -16.19 3.33 7.52
N VAL A 234 -17.15 4.13 7.04
CA VAL A 234 -17.09 4.83 5.75
C VAL A 234 -17.25 6.32 5.99
N GLY A 235 -16.21 7.10 5.70
CA GLY A 235 -16.24 8.56 5.78
C GLY A 235 -16.11 9.15 7.18
N GLU A 236 -16.01 8.33 8.24
CA GLU A 236 -15.80 8.84 9.61
C GLU A 236 -14.35 9.21 9.87
N LEU A 237 -13.40 8.53 9.21
CA LEU A 237 -11.98 8.80 9.39
C LEU A 237 -11.61 10.15 8.78
N THR A 238 -10.99 11.00 9.60
CA THR A 238 -10.59 12.36 9.23
C THR A 238 -9.08 12.48 8.98
N GLU A 239 -8.67 13.55 8.28
CA GLU A 239 -7.24 13.92 8.15
C GLU A 239 -6.57 14.15 9.50
N ALA A 240 -7.30 14.64 10.50
CA ALA A 240 -6.78 14.86 11.84
C ALA A 240 -6.43 13.52 12.52
N GLU A 241 -7.32 12.52 12.45
CA GLU A 241 -7.05 11.18 12.98
C GLU A 241 -5.92 10.48 12.23
N LEU A 242 -5.83 10.65 10.91
CA LEU A 242 -4.70 10.13 10.13
C LEU A 242 -3.37 10.76 10.55
N LYS A 243 -3.37 12.07 10.85
CA LYS A 243 -2.21 12.77 11.39
C LYS A 243 -1.83 12.23 12.76
N ASP A 244 -2.81 11.99 13.65
CA ASP A 244 -2.56 11.40 14.97
C ASP A 244 -1.96 10.00 14.85
N ARG A 245 -2.49 9.14 13.96
CA ARG A 245 -1.93 7.81 13.67
C ARG A 245 -0.47 7.89 13.20
N ARG A 246 -0.12 8.87 12.36
CA ARG A 246 1.28 9.08 11.91
C ARG A 246 2.19 9.47 13.07
N ILE A 247 1.77 10.40 13.92
CA ILE A 247 2.55 10.80 15.10
C ILE A 247 2.77 9.59 16.02
N LEU A 248 1.73 8.80 16.27
CA LEU A 248 1.84 7.59 17.09
C LEU A 248 2.79 6.55 16.47
N ALA A 249 2.77 6.38 15.15
CA ALA A 249 3.62 5.43 14.44
C ALA A 249 5.11 5.86 14.42
N ASP A 250 5.38 7.14 14.20
CA ASP A 250 6.75 7.65 14.01
C ASP A 250 7.40 8.03 15.35
N GLU A 251 6.64 8.65 16.25
CA GLU A 251 7.16 9.28 17.46
C GLU A 251 6.72 8.56 18.75
N GLY A 252 5.67 7.75 18.71
CA GLY A 252 5.08 7.10 19.89
C GLY A 252 4.25 8.04 20.77
N PHE A 253 3.95 7.62 22.00
CA PHE A 253 3.21 8.45 22.98
C PHE A 253 3.74 8.35 24.40
N VAL A 254 3.55 9.43 25.16
CA VAL A 254 3.80 9.53 26.60
C VAL A 254 2.50 9.83 27.32
N SER A 255 2.06 8.97 28.23
CA SER A 255 1.01 9.31 29.20
C SER A 255 1.63 9.75 30.51
N VAL A 256 1.04 10.77 31.12
CA VAL A 256 1.53 11.36 32.37
C VAL A 256 0.35 11.49 33.31
N PHE A 257 0.40 10.81 34.45
CA PHE A 257 -0.67 10.79 35.44
C PHE A 257 -0.25 11.55 36.69
N VAL A 258 -1.14 12.37 37.25
CA VAL A 258 -0.93 13.00 38.55
C VAL A 258 -2.26 13.14 39.29
N VAL A 259 -2.22 12.91 40.61
CA VAL A 259 -3.35 13.16 41.51
C VAL A 259 -3.04 14.42 42.31
N MET A 260 -3.91 15.42 42.19
CA MET A 260 -3.79 16.73 42.83
C MET A 260 -4.86 16.88 43.90
N ASP A 261 -4.51 17.53 45.01
CA ASP A 261 -5.46 18.01 46.00
C ASP A 261 -5.98 19.40 45.59
N SER A 262 -7.26 19.53 45.26
CA SER A 262 -7.84 20.83 44.89
C SER A 262 -7.84 21.86 46.02
N SER A 263 -7.81 21.43 47.28
CA SER A 263 -7.91 22.32 48.44
C SER A 263 -6.59 23.03 48.76
N ASN A 264 -5.45 22.36 48.55
CA ASN A 264 -4.12 22.88 48.90
C ASN A 264 -3.12 22.89 47.73
N GLY A 265 -3.52 22.41 46.54
CA GLY A 265 -2.74 22.46 45.32
C GLY A 265 -1.51 21.55 45.32
N ARG A 266 -1.47 20.53 46.18
CA ARG A 266 -0.33 19.60 46.27
C ARG A 266 -0.57 18.33 45.45
N VAL A 267 0.53 17.75 44.99
CA VAL A 267 0.52 16.41 44.39
C VAL A 267 0.37 15.38 45.50
N ILE A 268 -0.76 14.67 45.52
CA ILE A 268 -1.03 13.56 46.46
C ILE A 268 -0.33 12.28 45.97
N SER A 269 -0.43 11.99 44.67
CA SER A 269 0.15 10.81 44.05
C SER A 269 0.68 11.12 42.64
N GLY A 270 1.73 10.42 42.24
CA GLY A 270 2.50 10.72 41.03
C GLY A 270 3.43 11.94 41.17
N PRO A 271 3.90 12.53 40.06
CA PRO A 271 3.61 12.15 38.68
C PRO A 271 4.01 10.70 38.37
N GLU A 272 3.34 10.05 37.42
CA GLU A 272 3.75 8.76 36.84
C GLU A 272 3.81 8.92 35.32
N ILE A 273 4.90 8.49 34.69
CA ILE A 273 5.11 8.62 33.25
C ILE A 273 5.21 7.23 32.64
N HIS A 274 4.39 6.97 31.61
CA HIS A 274 4.48 5.76 30.80
C HIS A 274 4.69 6.13 29.35
N ALA A 275 5.68 5.51 28.71
CA ALA A 275 5.98 5.73 27.31
C ALA A 275 5.84 4.44 26.49
N LYS A 276 5.35 4.59 25.25
CA LYS A 276 5.37 3.51 24.25
C LYS A 276 5.91 4.05 22.94
N GLY A 277 6.86 3.33 22.36
CA GLY A 277 7.47 3.68 21.07
C GLY A 277 8.49 4.84 21.11
N ILE A 278 8.90 5.28 22.30
CA ILE A 278 9.78 6.45 22.49
C ILE A 278 11.15 6.07 23.05
N ALA A 279 11.14 5.31 24.15
CA ALA A 279 12.32 4.87 24.87
C ALA A 279 12.22 3.37 25.13
N GLU A 280 13.37 2.72 25.38
CA GLU A 280 13.42 1.30 25.73
C GLU A 280 12.79 1.04 27.10
N ASP A 281 12.89 2.00 28.02
CA ASP A 281 12.38 1.92 29.39
C ASP A 281 11.91 3.29 29.93
N ASP A 282 10.94 3.27 30.85
CA ASP A 282 10.32 4.47 31.44
C ASP A 282 11.27 5.21 32.41
N SER A 283 12.30 4.55 32.96
CA SER A 283 13.29 5.17 33.88
C SER A 283 14.05 6.35 33.28
N VAL A 284 14.05 6.50 31.95
CA VAL A 284 14.58 7.69 31.27
C VAL A 284 13.92 8.98 31.78
N PHE A 285 12.67 8.90 32.24
CA PHE A 285 11.88 10.02 32.75
C PHE A 285 12.09 10.30 34.24
N ASP A 286 12.74 9.43 35.01
CA ASP A 286 12.95 9.62 36.46
C ASP A 286 13.63 10.96 36.77
N ALA A 287 14.54 11.38 35.90
CA ALA A 287 15.28 12.63 36.03
C ALA A 287 14.39 13.89 35.93
N ILE A 288 13.22 13.82 35.28
CA ILE A 288 12.31 14.96 35.15
C ILE A 288 11.19 14.97 36.20
N MET A 289 10.97 13.87 36.90
CA MET A 289 9.89 13.77 37.90
C MET A 289 9.94 14.89 38.96
N PRO A 290 11.12 15.27 39.51
CA PRO A 290 11.21 16.37 40.47
C PRO A 290 10.86 17.74 39.86
N GLU A 291 11.30 18.01 38.62
CA GLU A 291 10.99 19.25 37.90
C GLU A 291 9.49 19.34 37.60
N LEU A 292 8.89 18.24 37.16
CA LEU A 292 7.46 18.15 36.86
C LEU A 292 6.61 18.36 38.10
N LYS A 293 6.94 17.71 39.21
CA LYS A 293 6.24 17.89 40.50
C LYS A 293 6.29 19.35 40.95
N LYS A 294 7.49 19.94 40.93
CA LYS A 294 7.68 21.33 41.32
C LYS A 294 6.88 22.30 40.44
N ALA A 295 6.90 22.11 39.11
CA ALA A 295 6.16 22.95 38.18
C ALA A 295 4.64 22.89 38.39
N LEU A 296 4.11 21.71 38.73
CA LEU A 296 2.69 21.51 39.03
C LEU A 296 2.27 22.21 40.33
N GLU A 297 3.04 22.04 41.42
CA GLU A 297 2.76 22.69 42.70
C GLU A 297 2.89 24.22 42.62
N GLU A 298 3.83 24.74 41.83
CA GLU A 298 3.97 26.19 41.59
C GLU A 298 2.80 26.76 40.77
N ALA A 299 2.34 26.01 39.75
CA ALA A 299 1.17 26.41 38.97
C ALA A 299 -0.10 26.43 39.84
N ALA A 300 -0.30 25.41 40.68
CA ALA A 300 -1.44 25.35 41.59
C ALA A 300 -1.45 26.53 42.59
N LYS A 301 -0.28 26.92 43.14
CA LYS A 301 -0.15 28.08 44.05
C LYS A 301 -0.47 29.42 43.42
N THR A 302 -0.23 29.57 42.12
CA THR A 302 -0.50 30.82 41.38
C THR A 302 -1.97 30.93 40.93
N GLY A 303 -2.85 30.06 41.44
CA GLY A 303 -4.29 30.08 41.19
C GLY A 303 -4.72 29.25 39.98
N SER A 304 -3.82 28.45 39.40
CA SER A 304 -4.13 27.52 38.30
C SER A 304 -4.64 26.19 38.85
N THR A 305 -5.81 26.18 39.49
CA THR A 305 -6.50 24.93 39.90
C THR A 305 -7.30 24.29 38.76
N ASP A 306 -7.31 24.92 37.57
CA ASP A 306 -7.89 24.34 36.37
C ASP A 306 -7.04 23.17 35.86
N ASN A 307 -7.65 21.99 35.80
CA ASN A 307 -7.06 20.77 35.24
C ASN A 307 -6.46 21.00 33.85
N HIS A 308 -7.08 21.83 33.02
CA HIS A 308 -6.53 22.14 31.70
C HIS A 308 -5.19 22.89 31.78
N GLN A 309 -5.04 23.84 32.70
CA GLN A 309 -3.78 24.57 32.90
C GLN A 309 -2.67 23.66 33.42
N LEU A 310 -2.98 22.78 34.38
CA LEU A 310 -2.04 21.77 34.88
C LEU A 310 -1.61 20.80 33.77
N GLN A 311 -2.55 20.35 32.95
CA GLN A 311 -2.25 19.54 31.76
C GLN A 311 -1.29 20.26 30.78
N GLN A 312 -1.45 21.57 30.57
CA GLN A 312 -0.53 22.36 29.73
C GLN A 312 0.87 22.47 30.33
N VAL A 313 0.98 22.59 31.66
CA VAL A 313 2.27 22.56 32.37
C VAL A 313 2.95 21.21 32.15
N MET A 314 2.24 20.10 32.32
CA MET A 314 2.75 18.75 32.08
C MET A 314 3.25 18.59 30.63
N ARG A 315 2.45 19.00 29.64
CA ARG A 315 2.85 18.97 28.22
C ARG A 315 4.13 19.76 27.96
N ARG A 316 4.28 20.94 28.57
CA ARG A 316 5.45 21.80 28.36
C ARG A 316 6.71 21.20 28.96
N VAL A 317 6.63 20.72 30.20
CA VAL A 317 7.79 20.16 30.93
C VAL A 317 8.26 18.87 30.25
N VAL A 318 7.34 17.92 30.03
CA VAL A 318 7.66 16.64 29.38
C VAL A 318 8.06 16.84 27.91
N GLY A 319 7.36 17.71 27.18
CA GLY A 319 7.68 18.01 25.79
C GLY A 319 9.06 18.63 25.59
N ARG A 320 9.48 19.53 26.50
CA ARG A 320 10.83 20.10 26.49
C ARG A 320 11.87 19.00 26.68
N PHE A 321 11.66 18.13 27.66
CA PHE A 321 12.60 17.06 27.97
C PHE A 321 12.75 16.05 26.85
N VAL A 322 11.64 15.57 26.30
CA VAL A 322 11.68 14.63 25.17
C VAL A 322 12.30 15.29 23.95
N GLY A 323 11.97 16.57 23.68
CA GLY A 323 12.56 17.32 22.57
C GLY A 323 14.07 17.57 22.71
N THR A 324 14.57 17.83 23.92
CA THR A 324 15.99 18.12 24.14
C THR A 324 16.82 16.86 24.33
N LYS A 325 16.38 15.93 25.20
CA LYS A 325 17.14 14.74 25.59
C LYS A 325 16.99 13.61 24.60
N LEU A 326 15.78 13.39 24.08
CA LEU A 326 15.47 12.29 23.16
C LEU A 326 15.38 12.74 21.69
N ARG A 327 15.32 14.05 21.44
CA ARG A 327 15.14 14.65 20.09
C ARG A 327 13.91 14.12 19.36
N ARG A 328 12.83 13.88 20.12
CA ARG A 328 11.56 13.35 19.63
C ARG A 328 10.39 14.30 19.91
N ARG A 329 9.27 14.09 19.23
CA ARG A 329 8.04 14.88 19.37
C ARG A 329 6.81 13.97 19.50
N PRO A 330 6.72 13.16 20.56
CA PRO A 330 5.62 12.24 20.74
C PRO A 330 4.31 12.95 21.05
N MET A 331 3.22 12.20 20.92
CA MET A 331 1.95 12.59 21.51
C MET A 331 2.05 12.53 23.04
N ILE A 332 1.74 13.64 23.72
CA ILE A 332 1.72 13.69 25.19
C ILE A 332 0.28 13.73 25.66
N ILE A 333 -0.09 12.80 26.53
CA ILE A 333 -1.43 12.65 27.10
C ILE A 333 -1.34 12.89 28.61
N PRO A 334 -1.52 14.14 29.07
CA PRO A 334 -1.54 14.48 30.48
C PRO A 334 -2.91 14.16 31.09
N ILE A 335 -2.92 13.51 32.25
CA ILE A 335 -4.12 13.16 33.01
C ILE A 335 -3.92 13.69 34.42
N VAL A 336 -4.81 14.60 34.81
CA VAL A 336 -4.86 15.19 36.14
C VAL A 336 -6.14 14.69 36.79
N ILE A 337 -6.00 14.04 37.95
CA ILE A 337 -7.10 13.56 38.76
C ILE A 337 -7.18 14.48 39.97
N ASP A 338 -8.36 15.02 40.22
CA ASP A 338 -8.64 15.81 41.42
C ASP A 338 -9.16 14.86 42.52
N ALA A 339 -8.64 15.02 43.74
CA ALA A 339 -8.98 14.21 44.90
C ALA A 339 -9.57 15.06 46.02
#